data_AF-A0A7K3DF86-F1
#
_entry.id   AF-A0A7K3DF86-F1
#
_cell.length_a   1.000
_cell.length_b   1.000
_cell.length_c   1.000
_cell.angle_alpha   90.00
_cell.angle_beta   90.00
_cell.angle_gamma   90.00
#
_symmetry.space_group_name_H-M   'P 1'
#
loop_
_entity.id
_entity.type
_entity.pdbx_description
1 polymer ?
#
loop_
_entity_poly.entity_id
_entity_poly.type
_entity_poly.pdbx_seq_one_letter_code
_entity_poly.pdbx_strand_id
1 'polypeptide(L)'
;VADLPSGVVADGKILGSDGKGHVVARAADDGRLLWSQAHGLKLREDARDTRMAELMSAAAVDLTHRVAYFLAPSGHLVGLDLDSGAVRWRGQVTLPRGPVQGGIAPELMRVGDGLVGQVGGELFRIEPKLG
;
A
#
# COMPACT_ATOMS: atom_id res chain seq x y z
N VAL A 1 7.32 6.40 -19.17
CA VAL A 1 6.10 6.23 -18.33
C VAL A 1 6.58 5.60 -17.03
N ALA A 2 6.33 6.22 -15.88
CA ALA A 2 6.67 5.59 -14.60
C ALA A 2 5.70 4.42 -14.41
N ASP A 3 6.24 3.20 -14.40
CA ASP A 3 5.45 1.98 -14.24
C ASP A 3 4.89 1.94 -12.82
N LEU A 4 3.57 1.82 -12.68
CA LEU A 4 2.88 1.63 -11.40
C LEU A 4 2.48 0.15 -11.36
N PRO A 5 3.36 -0.76 -10.89
CA PRO A 5 3.13 -2.20 -11.03
C PRO A 5 1.85 -2.70 -10.35
N SER A 6 1.28 -1.90 -9.42
CA SER A 6 0.03 -2.19 -8.69
C SER A 6 -0.82 -0.93 -8.50
N GLY A 7 -1.34 -0.36 -9.59
CA GLY A 7 -2.27 0.76 -9.55
C GLY A 7 -3.70 0.35 -9.17
N VAL A 8 -4.34 1.09 -8.27
CA VAL A 8 -5.78 0.95 -7.95
C VAL A 8 -6.52 2.19 -8.39
N VAL A 9 -7.61 2.03 -9.15
CA VAL A 9 -8.48 3.14 -9.54
C VAL A 9 -9.65 3.26 -8.58
N ALA A 10 -9.80 4.41 -7.93
CA ALA A 10 -10.93 4.70 -7.03
C ALA A 10 -11.21 6.19 -6.99
N ASP A 11 -12.49 6.60 -6.98
CA ASP A 11 -12.91 8.00 -6.82
C ASP A 11 -12.20 8.99 -7.80
N GLY A 12 -12.06 8.57 -9.07
CA GLY A 12 -11.38 9.35 -10.10
C GLY A 12 -9.86 9.45 -9.92
N LYS A 13 -9.24 8.61 -9.08
CA LYS A 13 -7.81 8.62 -8.77
C LYS A 13 -7.18 7.28 -9.10
N ILE A 14 -5.94 7.29 -9.58
CA ILE A 14 -5.04 6.14 -9.68
C ILE A 14 -4.08 6.22 -8.48
N LEU A 15 -4.18 5.26 -7.57
CA LEU A 15 -3.35 5.11 -6.38
C LEU A 15 -2.28 4.05 -6.63
N GLY A 16 -1.03 4.31 -6.24
CA GLY A 16 0.05 3.33 -6.34
C GLY A 16 1.35 3.83 -5.74
N SER A 17 2.46 3.18 -6.07
CA SER A 17 3.80 3.61 -5.65
C SER A 17 4.63 4.11 -6.83
N ASP A 18 5.34 5.24 -6.68
CA ASP A 18 6.31 5.68 -7.67
C ASP A 18 7.65 4.92 -7.55
N GLY A 19 8.54 5.11 -8.53
CA GLY A 19 9.86 4.50 -8.55
C GLY A 19 10.83 4.98 -7.46
N LYS A 20 10.40 5.90 -6.57
CA LYS A 20 11.16 6.37 -5.40
C LYS A 20 10.65 5.75 -4.10
N GLY A 21 9.63 4.89 -4.16
CA GLY A 21 8.98 4.35 -2.97
C GLY A 21 8.15 5.41 -2.24
N HIS A 22 7.46 6.29 -2.99
CA HIS A 22 6.38 7.10 -2.44
C HIS A 22 5.04 6.53 -2.86
N VAL A 23 4.01 6.68 -2.03
CA VAL A 23 2.64 6.47 -2.49
C VAL A 23 2.22 7.73 -3.23
N VAL A 24 1.58 7.56 -4.38
CA VAL A 24 1.10 8.66 -5.21
C VAL A 24 -0.37 8.48 -5.55
N ALA A 25 -1.07 9.60 -5.71
CA ALA A 25 -2.34 9.65 -6.41
C ALA A 25 -2.20 10.49 -7.67
N ARG A 26 -2.77 9.98 -8.77
CA ARG A 26 -2.92 10.70 -10.02
C ARG A 26 -4.39 10.79 -10.40
N ALA A 27 -4.79 11.83 -11.10
CA ALA A 27 -6.13 11.89 -11.67
C ALA A 27 -6.28 10.79 -12.73
N ALA A 28 -7.41 10.09 -12.72
CA ALA A 28 -7.64 8.95 -13.60
C ALA A 28 -7.97 9.34 -15.05
N ASP A 29 -8.37 10.58 -15.27
CA ASP A 29 -8.73 11.15 -16.57
C ASP A 29 -7.51 11.58 -17.40
N ASP A 30 -6.53 12.24 -16.76
CA ASP A 30 -5.39 12.85 -17.44
C ASP A 30 -4.01 12.44 -16.89
N GLY A 31 -3.96 11.67 -15.79
CA GLY A 31 -2.72 11.20 -15.16
C GLY A 31 -1.96 12.26 -14.36
N ARG A 32 -2.50 13.47 -14.19
CA ARG A 32 -1.89 14.56 -13.42
C ARG A 32 -1.68 14.14 -11.97
N LEU A 33 -0.52 14.47 -11.41
CA LEU A 33 -0.23 14.23 -10.00
C LEU A 33 -1.17 15.05 -9.12
N LEU A 34 -1.88 14.38 -8.22
CA LEU A 34 -2.73 15.02 -7.20
C LEU A 34 -1.95 15.20 -5.91
N TRP A 35 -1.32 14.12 -5.43
CA TRP A 35 -0.43 14.14 -4.27
C TRP A 35 0.62 13.04 -4.35
N SER A 36 1.69 13.21 -3.59
CA SER A 36 2.78 12.24 -3.41
C SER A 36 3.22 12.28 -1.96
N GLN A 37 3.30 11.12 -1.32
CA GLN A 37 3.62 11.00 0.10
C GLN A 37 4.71 9.96 0.35
N ALA A 38 5.74 10.37 1.08
CA ALA A 38 6.69 9.43 1.67
C ALA A 38 5.96 8.63 2.77
N HIS A 39 5.65 7.37 2.47
CA HIS A 39 4.87 6.52 3.37
C HIS A 39 5.70 6.08 4.61
N GLY A 40 7.04 6.10 4.49
CA GLY A 40 7.97 5.66 5.54
C GLY A 40 7.93 4.16 5.81
N LEU A 41 7.23 3.40 4.96
CA LEU A 41 7.19 1.95 5.05
C LEU A 41 8.50 1.37 4.51
N LYS A 42 9.05 0.42 5.23
CA LYS A 42 10.26 -0.28 4.84
C LYS A 42 9.89 -1.51 4.00
N LEU A 43 10.31 -1.51 2.74
CA LEU A 43 10.27 -2.68 1.88
C LEU A 43 11.35 -3.68 2.32
N ARG A 44 11.18 -4.95 1.93
CA ARG A 44 12.17 -6.01 2.16
C ARG A 44 12.99 -6.19 0.89
N GLU A 45 14.30 -6.08 1.05
CA GLU A 45 15.28 -6.21 -0.03
C GLU A 45 16.24 -7.34 0.31
N ASP A 46 16.69 -8.09 -0.70
CA ASP A 46 17.74 -9.09 -0.51
C ASP A 46 19.09 -8.40 -0.35
N ALA A 47 19.82 -8.72 0.71
CA ALA A 47 21.11 -8.11 1.01
C ALA A 47 22.20 -8.46 -0.02
N ARG A 48 22.03 -9.53 -0.79
CA ARG A 48 22.97 -10.01 -1.80
C ARG A 48 22.58 -9.59 -3.23
N ASP A 49 21.33 -9.20 -3.45
CA ASP A 49 20.85 -8.67 -4.73
C ASP A 49 19.83 -7.54 -4.52
N THR A 50 20.28 -6.29 -4.65
CA THR A 50 19.44 -5.10 -4.47
C THR A 50 18.37 -4.94 -5.56
N ARG A 51 18.39 -5.76 -6.61
CA ARG A 51 17.31 -5.83 -7.60
C ARG A 51 16.13 -6.68 -7.11
N MET A 52 16.33 -7.48 -6.06
CA MET A 52 15.31 -8.33 -5.46
C MET A 52 14.65 -7.60 -4.29
N ALA A 53 13.56 -6.91 -4.59
CA ALA A 53 12.73 -6.23 -3.62
C ALA A 53 11.29 -6.77 -3.65
N GLU A 54 10.73 -7.02 -2.46
CA GLU A 54 9.31 -7.24 -2.28
C GLU A 54 8.56 -5.91 -2.45
N LEU A 55 7.33 -6.00 -2.97
CA LEU A 55 6.50 -4.85 -3.28
C LEU A 55 5.50 -4.59 -2.16
N MET A 56 5.03 -3.35 -2.08
CA MET A 56 3.89 -2.98 -1.24
C MET A 56 2.59 -3.54 -1.84
N SER A 57 1.57 -3.74 -1.00
CA SER A 57 0.24 -4.09 -1.48
C SER A 57 -0.32 -3.04 -2.44
N ALA A 58 -1.24 -3.47 -3.29
CA ALA A 58 -2.22 -2.55 -3.88
C ALA A 58 -2.99 -1.80 -2.77
N ALA A 59 -3.54 -0.64 -3.10
CA ALA A 59 -4.32 0.14 -2.14
C ALA A 59 -5.64 -0.56 -1.79
N ALA A 60 -5.92 -0.77 -0.51
CA ALA A 60 -7.28 -1.04 -0.05
C ALA A 60 -7.98 0.29 0.24
N VAL A 61 -9.07 0.59 -0.47
CA VAL A 61 -9.70 1.92 -0.41
C VAL A 61 -10.97 1.90 0.43
N ASP A 62 -11.03 2.78 1.41
CA ASP A 62 -12.20 3.11 2.19
C ASP A 62 -12.82 4.43 1.72
N LEU A 63 -13.85 4.35 0.87
CA LEU A 63 -14.53 5.55 0.35
C LEU A 63 -15.39 6.26 1.40
N THR A 64 -15.91 5.54 2.40
CA THR A 64 -16.73 6.09 3.49
C THR A 64 -15.92 7.05 4.36
N HIS A 65 -14.73 6.64 4.78
CA HIS A 65 -13.83 7.45 5.62
C HIS A 65 -12.80 8.25 4.82
N ARG A 66 -12.76 8.04 3.49
CA ARG A 66 -11.80 8.64 2.55
C ARG A 66 -10.35 8.31 2.91
N VAL A 67 -10.05 7.02 3.08
CA VAL A 67 -8.71 6.53 3.43
C VAL A 67 -8.26 5.44 2.46
N ALA A 68 -7.04 5.55 1.95
CA ALA A 68 -6.36 4.50 1.22
C ALA A 68 -5.32 3.82 2.12
N TYR A 69 -5.43 2.51 2.28
CA TYR A 69 -4.54 1.71 3.11
C TYR A 69 -3.53 0.94 2.27
N PHE A 70 -2.30 0.91 2.76
CA PHE A 70 -1.20 0.18 2.13
C PHE A 70 -0.46 -0.65 3.18
N LEU A 71 -0.04 -1.84 2.77
CA LEU A 71 0.71 -2.77 3.59
C LEU A 71 2.07 -3.03 2.95
N ALA A 72 3.13 -2.80 3.72
CA ALA A 72 4.45 -3.23 3.33
C ALA A 72 4.69 -4.71 3.73
N PRO A 73 5.56 -5.40 2.99
CA PRO A 73 5.94 -6.79 3.28
C PRO A 73 6.65 -6.96 4.65
N SER A 74 7.08 -5.86 5.28
CA SER A 74 7.56 -5.88 6.67
C SER A 74 6.45 -6.02 7.72
N GLY A 75 5.18 -5.95 7.32
CA GLY A 75 4.02 -5.98 8.22
C GLY A 75 3.54 -4.61 8.68
N HIS A 76 4.23 -3.52 8.31
CA HIS A 76 3.77 -2.16 8.62
C HIS A 76 2.68 -1.70 7.66
N LEU A 77 1.67 -1.02 8.19
CA LEU A 77 0.59 -0.42 7.42
C LEU A 77 0.57 1.09 7.60
N VAL A 78 0.07 1.77 6.56
CA VAL A 78 -0.29 3.19 6.61
C VAL A 78 -1.68 3.38 6.01
N GLY A 79 -2.48 4.24 6.64
CA GLY A 79 -3.71 4.78 6.09
C GLY A 79 -3.51 6.24 5.73
N LEU A 80 -3.68 6.57 4.46
CA LEU A 80 -3.53 7.92 3.91
C LEU A 80 -4.89 8.49 3.56
N ASP A 81 -5.08 9.77 3.89
CA ASP A 81 -6.22 10.54 3.40
C ASP A 81 -6.27 10.50 1.87
N LEU A 82 -7.43 10.16 1.32
CA LEU A 82 -7.59 9.92 -0.12
C LEU A 82 -7.38 11.19 -0.96
N ASP A 83 -7.63 12.37 -0.39
CA ASP A 83 -7.57 13.64 -1.12
C ASP A 83 -6.24 14.36 -0.96
N SER A 84 -5.66 14.31 0.23
CA SER A 84 -4.44 15.04 0.55
C SER A 84 -3.18 14.17 0.60
N GLY A 85 -3.34 12.84 0.72
CA GLY A 85 -2.23 11.93 1.00
C GLY A 85 -1.69 12.04 2.43
N ALA A 86 -2.29 12.85 3.30
CA ALA A 86 -1.87 12.99 4.69
C ALA A 86 -2.02 11.67 5.45
N VAL A 87 -1.08 11.34 6.34
CA VAL A 87 -1.18 10.14 7.16
C VAL A 87 -2.29 10.33 8.18
N ARG A 88 -3.30 9.45 8.13
CA ARG A 88 -4.41 9.42 9.08
C ARG A 88 -4.31 8.29 10.09
N TRP A 89 -3.58 7.24 9.73
CA TRP A 89 -3.43 6.06 10.57
C TRP A 89 -2.15 5.29 10.25
N ARG A 90 -1.63 4.59 11.27
CA ARG A 90 -0.53 3.63 11.13
C ARG A 90 -0.85 2.39 11.95
N GLY A 91 -0.42 1.24 11.45
CA GLY A 91 -0.58 -0.02 12.14
C GLY A 91 0.52 -1.01 11.81
N GLN A 92 0.45 -2.16 12.45
CA GLN A 92 1.40 -3.24 12.24
C GLN A 92 0.69 -4.58 12.43
N VAL A 93 1.05 -5.53 11.59
CA VAL A 93 0.69 -6.95 11.71
C VAL A 93 1.96 -7.79 11.67
N THR A 94 1.92 -8.97 12.27
CA THR A 94 2.99 -9.96 12.13
C THR A 94 2.71 -10.77 10.87
N LEU A 95 3.62 -10.71 9.91
CA LEU A 95 3.57 -11.53 8.70
C LEU A 95 4.57 -12.68 8.79
N PRO A 96 4.26 -13.86 8.21
CA PRO A 96 5.21 -14.95 8.08
C PRO A 96 6.45 -14.50 7.31
N ARG A 97 7.62 -14.97 7.72
CA ARG A 97 8.90 -14.60 7.12
C ARG A 97 9.46 -15.76 6.30
N GLY A 98 9.68 -15.51 5.02
CA GLY A 98 10.45 -16.37 4.12
C GLY A 98 11.65 -15.63 3.52
N PRO A 99 12.43 -16.26 2.63
CA PRO A 99 13.40 -15.57 1.80
C PRO A 99 12.76 -14.39 1.05
N VAL A 100 13.52 -13.32 0.80
CA VAL A 100 13.02 -12.19 -0.01
C VAL A 100 12.81 -12.69 -1.43
N GLN A 101 11.63 -12.42 -1.98
CA GLN A 101 11.30 -12.74 -3.36
C GLN A 101 10.94 -11.46 -4.11
N GLY A 102 11.64 -11.20 -5.21
CA GLY A 102 11.38 -10.04 -6.04
C GLY A 102 9.97 -10.07 -6.62
N GLY A 103 9.27 -8.94 -6.57
CA GLY A 103 7.97 -8.78 -7.21
C GLY A 103 6.77 -9.36 -6.45
N ILE A 104 6.98 -10.01 -5.30
CA ILE A 104 5.87 -10.45 -4.44
C ILE A 104 5.35 -9.28 -3.61
N ALA A 105 4.04 -9.08 -3.63
CA ALA A 105 3.33 -8.12 -2.80
C ALA A 105 2.37 -8.85 -1.84
N PRO A 106 2.16 -8.37 -0.61
CA PRO A 106 1.02 -8.81 0.18
C PRO A 106 -0.28 -8.32 -0.47
N GLU A 107 -1.35 -9.08 -0.29
CA GLU A 107 -2.69 -8.66 -0.70
C GLU A 107 -3.39 -7.99 0.48
N LEU A 108 -4.17 -6.94 0.19
CA LEU A 108 -4.94 -6.20 1.18
C LEU A 108 -6.27 -5.80 0.57
N MET A 109 -7.36 -6.06 1.28
CA MET A 109 -8.72 -5.76 0.85
C MET A 109 -9.51 -5.18 2.03
N ARG A 110 -10.39 -4.22 1.72
CA ARG A 110 -11.38 -3.74 2.68
C ARG A 110 -12.53 -4.74 2.81
N VAL A 111 -12.90 -5.09 4.05
CA VAL A 111 -14.07 -5.92 4.36
C VAL A 111 -14.83 -5.31 5.56
N GLY A 112 -15.99 -4.73 5.28
CA GLY A 112 -16.75 -3.94 6.25
C GLY A 112 -15.95 -2.72 6.72
N ASP A 113 -15.82 -2.55 8.03
CA ASP A 113 -15.02 -1.51 8.66
C ASP A 113 -13.56 -1.93 8.91
N GLY A 114 -13.18 -3.14 8.48
CA GLY A 114 -11.84 -3.67 8.64
C GLY A 114 -11.11 -3.88 7.32
N LEU A 115 -9.89 -4.36 7.45
CA LEU A 115 -9.03 -4.84 6.38
C LEU A 115 -8.76 -6.32 6.61
N VAL A 116 -8.80 -7.09 5.53
CA VAL A 116 -8.29 -8.45 5.47
C VAL A 116 -7.09 -8.42 4.52
N GLY A 117 -6.02 -9.11 4.88
CA GLY A 117 -4.91 -9.29 3.96
C GLY A 117 -4.35 -10.69 4.00
N GLN A 118 -3.58 -11.03 2.96
CA GLN A 118 -2.84 -12.27 2.91
C GLN A 118 -1.40 -12.10 2.43
N VAL A 119 -0.53 -12.99 2.88
CA VAL A 119 0.81 -13.17 2.33
C VAL A 119 1.23 -14.63 2.53
N GLY A 120 1.76 -15.26 1.48
CA GLY A 120 2.23 -16.65 1.56
C GLY A 120 1.15 -17.66 1.95
N GLY A 121 -0.14 -17.35 1.70
CA GLY A 121 -1.28 -18.20 2.07
C GLY A 121 -1.79 -18.02 3.50
N GLU A 122 -1.19 -17.14 4.31
CA GLU A 122 -1.70 -16.80 5.64
C GLU A 122 -2.58 -15.55 5.58
N LEU A 123 -3.77 -15.64 6.19
CA LEU A 123 -4.73 -14.53 6.32
C LEU A 123 -4.58 -13.83 7.66
N PHE A 124 -4.76 -12.51 7.66
CA PHE A 124 -4.91 -11.70 8.88
C PHE A 124 -6.02 -10.67 8.70
N ARG A 125 -6.51 -10.14 9.83
CA ARG A 125 -7.50 -9.07 9.88
C ARG A 125 -7.05 -7.95 10.79
N ILE A 126 -7.33 -6.71 10.41
CA ILE A 126 -7.08 -5.52 11.23
C ILE A 126 -8.24 -4.54 11.07
N GLU A 127 -8.60 -3.86 12.14
CA GLU A 127 -9.65 -2.83 12.15
C GLU A 127 -9.00 -1.47 12.45
N PRO A 128 -8.80 -0.62 11.42
CA PRO A 128 -8.25 0.72 11.63
C PRO A 128 -9.17 1.54 12.52
N LYS A 129 -8.62 2.07 13.61
CA LYS A 129 -9.30 3.07 14.44
C LYS A 129 -8.85 4.45 14.00
N LEU A 130 -9.67 5.08 13.18
CA LEU A 130 -9.46 6.47 12.77
C LEU A 130 -9.85 7.37 13.94
N GLY A 131 -8.96 8.30 14.29
CA GLY A 131 -9.21 9.32 15.32
C GLY A 131 -10.13 10.43 14.84
#